data_AF-A0A7C5X8I4-F1
#
_entry.id   AF-A0A7C5X8I4-F1
#
_cell.length_a   1.000
_cell.length_b   1.000
_cell.length_c   1.000
_cell.angle_alpha   90.00
_cell.angle_beta   90.00
_cell.angle_gamma   90.00
#
_symmetry.space_group_name_H-M   'P 1'
#
loop_
_entity.id
_entity.type
_entity.pdbx_description
1 polymer ?
#
loop_
_entity_poly.entity_id
_entity_poly.type
_entity_poly.pdbx_seq_one_letter_code
_entity_poly.pdbx_strand_id
1 'polypeptide(L)'
;MLPAYSGVRLPGLLTHTQVYEALGLDVDVCGKVDELVDVEPPLVSEVFPGELPGERLWRNFGYRRSEFPFMFRYVYGRFGSEGVRCLVAHFVLDHLENVLRRGFDEEMALNEVKALVLSYIEGCNSAGCWEVIVEGELPLRGILELIVGRFSSVVATVGGEVGLKYTEVDIIVNASSDLISFAVKATLIARGYRGRSGFSVSREVSEKYFGRIRTKSKLLLRQKLYEAFVNRVLADPQSLINSLNNVKKRVAERERVTVVEYLTIVKEEVSKNREFKKLLELVDQSVEEAVSSTLSSKE
;
A
#
# COMPACT_ATOMS: atom_id res chain seq x y z
N MET A 1 13.35 3.92 -14.29
CA MET A 1 12.64 4.95 -13.53
C MET A 1 11.35 4.35 -13.01
N LEU A 2 11.36 3.90 -11.75
CA LEU A 2 10.15 3.48 -11.06
C LEU A 2 9.30 4.73 -10.78
N PRO A 3 7.96 4.66 -10.83
CA PRO A 3 7.14 5.82 -10.50
C PRO A 3 7.46 6.24 -9.07
N ALA A 4 7.75 7.53 -8.89
CA ALA A 4 7.80 8.15 -7.59
C ALA A 4 6.53 7.77 -6.84
N TYR A 5 6.68 7.22 -5.63
CA TYR A 5 5.58 6.98 -4.70
C TYR A 5 5.00 8.35 -4.31
N SER A 6 4.11 8.87 -5.15
CA SER A 6 3.42 10.12 -4.89
C SER A 6 2.28 9.85 -3.90
N GLY A 7 2.45 10.34 -2.68
CA GLY A 7 1.34 10.70 -1.80
C GLY A 7 0.83 9.62 -0.84
N VAL A 8 1.71 8.99 -0.07
CA VAL A 8 1.30 8.58 1.29
C VAL A 8 1.27 9.89 2.10
N ARG A 9 0.07 10.41 2.39
CA ARG A 9 -0.08 11.43 3.43
C ARG A 9 -0.09 10.65 4.73
N LEU A 10 0.93 10.91 5.54
CA LEU A 10 1.20 10.29 6.84
C LEU A 10 -0.06 10.16 7.70
N PRO A 11 -0.12 9.15 8.58
CA PRO A 11 -0.95 9.23 9.77
C PRO A 11 -0.58 10.52 10.51
N GLY A 12 -1.56 11.17 11.15
CA GLY A 12 -1.31 12.35 11.92
C GLY A 12 -0.31 12.02 13.01
N LEU A 13 0.61 12.94 13.30
CA LEU A 13 1.58 12.82 14.40
C LEU A 13 0.93 12.34 15.71
N LEU A 14 -0.34 12.69 15.90
CA LEU A 14 -1.19 12.26 17.02
C LEU A 14 -1.49 10.75 17.01
N THR A 15 -1.82 10.16 15.86
CA THR A 15 -2.03 8.71 15.70
C THR A 15 -0.73 7.94 15.96
N HIS A 16 0.38 8.41 15.41
CA HIS A 16 1.70 7.83 15.68
C HIS A 16 2.00 7.83 17.18
N THR A 17 1.86 9.00 17.83
CA THR A 17 2.06 9.16 19.27
C THR A 17 1.21 8.19 20.08
N GLN A 18 -0.09 8.11 19.79
CA GLN A 18 -1.01 7.19 20.48
C GLN A 18 -0.59 5.73 20.32
N VAL A 19 -0.12 5.33 19.14
CA VAL A 19 0.36 3.96 18.93
C VAL A 19 1.70 3.73 19.63
N TYR A 20 2.62 4.70 19.64
CA TYR A 20 3.89 4.58 20.36
C TYR A 20 3.67 4.39 21.87
N GLU A 21 2.80 5.20 22.48
CA GLU A 21 2.36 5.02 23.88
C GLU A 21 1.72 3.64 24.09
N ALA A 22 0.81 3.26 23.18
CA ALA A 22 0.14 1.97 23.23
C ALA A 22 1.06 0.78 22.90
N LEU A 23 2.29 0.98 22.44
CA LEU A 23 3.31 -0.07 22.29
C LEU A 23 4.35 -0.02 23.42
N GLY A 24 4.32 1.02 24.27
CA GLY A 24 5.32 1.26 25.30
C GLY A 24 6.68 1.71 24.76
N LEU A 25 6.67 2.38 23.60
CA LEU A 25 7.87 2.97 23.00
C LEU A 25 8.15 4.36 23.57
N ASP A 26 9.40 4.79 23.52
CA ASP A 26 9.80 6.14 23.90
C ASP A 26 9.29 7.16 22.85
N VAL A 27 8.25 7.90 23.20
CA VAL A 27 7.59 8.89 22.32
C VAL A 27 8.55 10.00 21.88
N ASP A 28 9.49 10.42 22.73
CA ASP A 28 10.43 11.49 22.40
C ASP A 28 11.47 11.00 21.38
N VAL A 29 11.94 9.76 21.54
CA VAL A 29 12.80 9.12 20.54
C VAL A 29 12.05 8.88 19.25
N CYS A 30 10.82 8.37 19.31
CA CYS A 30 10.02 8.10 18.12
C CYS A 30 9.66 9.38 17.36
N GLY A 31 9.35 10.49 18.06
CA GLY A 31 9.13 11.79 17.43
C GLY A 31 10.35 12.31 16.67
N LYS A 32 11.57 12.11 17.20
CA LYS A 32 12.81 12.43 16.48
C LYS A 32 13.03 11.54 15.26
N VAL A 33 12.65 10.26 15.34
CA VAL A 33 12.74 9.33 14.21
C VAL A 33 11.72 9.70 13.13
N ASP A 34 10.49 10.04 13.50
CA ASP A 34 9.46 10.53 12.56
C ASP A 34 9.95 11.80 11.83
N GLU A 35 10.44 12.79 12.58
CA GLU A 35 11.01 14.02 11.99
C GLU A 35 12.15 13.70 11.02
N LEU A 36 13.03 12.77 11.39
CA LEU A 36 14.15 12.33 10.58
C LEU A 36 13.68 11.62 9.31
N VAL A 37 12.62 10.84 9.33
CA VAL A 37 12.13 10.11 8.15
C VAL A 37 11.32 11.02 7.22
N ASP A 38 10.52 11.93 7.78
CA ASP A 38 9.48 12.67 7.05
C ASP A 38 9.85 14.09 6.69
N VAL A 39 10.60 14.77 7.57
CA VAL A 39 10.83 16.21 7.50
C VAL A 39 12.27 16.48 7.09
N GLU A 40 13.22 15.90 7.82
CA GLU A 40 14.64 16.14 7.64
C GLU A 40 15.45 14.83 7.50
N PRO A 41 15.32 14.12 6.35
CA PRO A 41 16.14 12.96 6.05
C PRO A 41 17.64 13.24 6.11
N PRO A 42 18.46 12.24 6.53
CA PRO A 42 19.90 12.42 6.62
C PRO A 42 20.51 12.71 5.24
N LEU A 43 21.68 13.35 5.25
CA LEU A 43 22.49 13.54 4.06
C LEU A 43 22.95 12.17 3.53
N VAL A 44 23.08 12.07 2.22
CA VAL A 44 23.62 10.87 1.56
C VAL A 44 24.97 10.50 2.17
N SER A 45 25.84 11.48 2.41
CA SER A 45 27.17 11.27 3.01
C SER A 45 27.14 10.80 4.47
N GLU A 46 26.05 11.05 5.21
CA GLU A 46 25.89 10.57 6.59
C GLU A 46 25.54 9.08 6.65
N VAL A 47 24.86 8.57 5.61
CA VAL A 47 24.45 7.16 5.51
C VAL A 47 25.44 6.35 4.66
N PHE A 48 26.06 6.97 3.67
CA PHE A 48 27.04 6.40 2.74
C PHE A 48 28.34 7.19 2.78
N PRO A 49 29.25 6.91 3.73
CA PRO A 49 30.53 7.60 3.82
C PRO A 49 31.35 7.41 2.54
N GLY A 50 31.72 8.51 1.86
CA GLY A 50 32.50 8.50 0.62
C GLY A 50 31.75 8.94 -0.63
N GLU A 51 30.43 9.09 -0.55
CA GLU A 51 29.62 9.74 -1.60
C GLU A 51 29.74 11.28 -1.53
N LEU A 52 29.51 11.97 -2.65
CA LEU A 52 29.66 13.43 -2.74
C LEU A 52 28.75 14.14 -1.71
N PRO A 53 29.29 15.09 -0.92
CA PRO A 53 28.50 15.81 0.07
C PRO A 53 27.51 16.77 -0.61
N GLY A 54 26.29 16.87 -0.07
CA GLY A 54 25.40 18.00 -0.36
C GLY A 54 23.92 17.67 -0.53
N GLU A 55 23.55 16.40 -0.76
CA GLU A 55 22.15 16.02 -0.98
C GLU A 55 21.58 15.26 0.23
N ARG A 56 20.33 15.58 0.60
CA ARG A 56 19.54 14.79 1.54
C ARG A 56 18.96 13.57 0.85
N LEU A 57 18.85 12.48 1.59
CA LEU A 57 18.05 11.34 1.15
C LEU A 57 16.58 11.75 0.97
N TRP A 58 15.85 11.02 0.14
CA TRP A 58 14.43 11.30 -0.05
C TRP A 58 13.62 10.87 1.19
N ARG A 59 12.43 11.47 1.36
CA ARG A 59 11.50 11.09 2.43
C ARG A 59 11.15 9.61 2.37
N ASN A 60 11.05 8.96 3.52
CA ASN A 60 10.79 7.52 3.65
C ASN A 60 11.92 6.65 3.08
N PHE A 61 13.13 7.19 2.92
CA PHE A 61 14.33 6.39 2.67
C PHE A 61 14.47 5.34 3.78
N GLY A 62 14.74 4.10 3.40
CA GLY A 62 14.79 2.97 4.32
C GLY A 62 13.50 2.15 4.36
N TYR A 63 12.38 2.64 3.81
CA TYR A 63 11.15 1.86 3.74
C TYR A 63 11.28 0.61 2.86
N ARG A 64 12.16 0.62 1.85
CA ARG A 64 12.38 -0.56 1.00
C ARG A 64 13.38 -1.52 1.62
N ARG A 65 13.19 -2.83 1.40
CA ARG A 65 14.09 -3.91 1.85
C ARG A 65 15.58 -3.65 1.57
N SER A 66 15.93 -3.09 0.42
CA SER A 66 17.33 -2.82 0.04
C SER A 66 17.91 -1.56 0.69
N GLU A 67 17.05 -0.64 1.13
CA GLU A 67 17.44 0.65 1.73
C GLU A 67 17.45 0.54 3.26
N PHE A 68 16.54 -0.27 3.82
CA PHE A 68 16.35 -0.46 5.26
C PHE A 68 17.64 -0.74 6.02
N PRO A 69 18.56 -1.62 5.57
CA PRO A 69 19.80 -1.90 6.29
C PRO A 69 20.67 -0.66 6.57
N PHE A 70 20.71 0.29 5.64
CA PHE A 70 21.50 1.50 5.77
C PHE A 70 20.87 2.46 6.77
N MET A 71 19.55 2.65 6.63
CA MET A 71 18.78 3.47 7.55
C MET A 71 18.80 2.90 8.97
N PHE A 72 18.68 1.58 9.11
CA PHE A 72 18.80 0.84 10.36
C PHE A 72 20.10 1.18 11.08
N ARG A 73 21.25 1.07 10.38
CA ARG A 73 22.57 1.34 10.99
C ARG A 73 22.70 2.79 11.42
N TYR A 74 22.24 3.72 10.58
CA TYR A 74 22.29 5.15 10.87
C TYR A 74 21.45 5.50 12.11
N VAL A 75 20.19 5.04 12.15
CA VAL A 75 19.28 5.27 13.28
C VAL A 75 19.79 4.62 14.55
N TYR A 76 20.29 3.37 14.48
CA TYR A 76 20.89 2.69 15.62
C TYR A 76 22.10 3.45 16.17
N GLY A 77 22.96 3.99 15.29
CA GLY A 77 24.12 4.77 15.72
C GLY A 77 23.76 6.07 16.46
N ARG A 78 22.61 6.69 16.15
CA ARG A 78 22.14 7.93 16.82
C ARG A 78 21.26 7.69 18.04
N PHE A 79 20.40 6.67 18.00
CA PHE A 79 19.28 6.50 18.93
C PHE A 79 19.21 5.10 19.54
N GLY A 80 20.20 4.25 19.28
CA GLY A 80 20.28 2.88 19.81
C GLY A 80 19.17 1.96 19.30
N SER A 81 18.93 0.89 20.06
CA SER A 81 17.89 -0.11 19.78
C SER A 81 16.49 0.50 19.77
N GLU A 82 16.22 1.46 20.64
CA GLU A 82 14.93 2.13 20.75
C GLU A 82 14.60 2.93 19.47
N GLY A 83 15.55 3.69 18.93
CA GLY A 83 15.34 4.39 17.67
C GLY A 83 15.02 3.46 16.50
N VAL A 84 15.62 2.26 16.47
CA VAL A 84 15.29 1.26 15.47
C VAL A 84 13.87 0.72 15.65
N ARG A 85 13.42 0.49 16.90
CA ARG A 85 12.03 0.09 17.17
C ARG A 85 11.06 1.16 16.69
N CYS A 86 11.35 2.43 16.97
CA CYS A 86 10.58 3.56 16.45
C CYS A 86 10.58 3.63 14.91
N LEU A 87 11.72 3.41 14.25
CA LEU A 87 11.81 3.40 12.78
C LEU A 87 10.92 2.32 12.16
N VAL A 88 10.93 1.11 12.73
CA VAL A 88 10.06 0.02 12.26
C VAL A 88 8.60 0.34 12.54
N ALA A 89 8.28 0.84 13.74
CA ALA A 89 6.92 1.24 14.09
C ALA A 89 6.39 2.28 13.10
N HIS A 90 7.15 3.34 12.83
CA HIS A 90 6.84 4.35 11.82
C HIS A 90 6.49 3.73 10.46
N PHE A 91 7.39 2.91 9.88
CA PHE A 91 7.12 2.28 8.58
C PHE A 91 5.93 1.31 8.60
N VAL A 92 5.70 0.63 9.73
CA VAL A 92 4.52 -0.23 9.89
C VAL A 92 3.24 0.60 9.93
N LEU A 93 3.22 1.75 10.59
CA LEU A 93 2.04 2.62 10.66
C LEU A 93 1.68 3.21 9.30
N ASP A 94 2.68 3.73 8.58
CA ASP A 94 2.54 4.20 7.20
C ASP A 94 2.01 3.10 6.27
N HIS A 95 2.56 1.89 6.43
CA HIS A 95 2.13 0.73 5.67
C HIS A 95 0.69 0.34 6.02
N LEU A 96 0.35 0.35 7.31
CA LEU A 96 -0.95 -0.03 7.82
C LEU A 96 -2.04 0.94 7.32
N GLU A 97 -1.80 2.25 7.38
CA GLU A 97 -2.70 3.24 6.81
C GLU A 97 -2.95 2.96 5.32
N ASN A 98 -1.89 2.65 4.57
CA ASN A 98 -2.02 2.37 3.14
C ASN A 98 -2.82 1.09 2.84
N VAL A 99 -2.64 0.00 3.59
CA VAL A 99 -3.40 -1.24 3.37
C VAL A 99 -4.87 -1.10 3.82
N LEU A 100 -5.14 -0.41 4.94
CA LEU A 100 -6.50 -0.12 5.40
C LEU A 100 -7.23 0.82 4.42
N ARG A 101 -6.55 1.83 3.88
CA ARG A 101 -7.07 2.67 2.79
C ARG A 101 -7.42 1.88 1.52
N ARG A 102 -6.76 0.73 1.30
CA ARG A 102 -7.08 -0.23 0.21
C ARG A 102 -8.17 -1.23 0.60
N GLY A 103 -8.82 -1.03 1.74
CA GLY A 103 -9.93 -1.82 2.25
C GLY A 103 -9.53 -3.17 2.81
N PHE A 104 -8.26 -3.41 3.15
CA PHE A 104 -7.83 -4.69 3.72
C PHE A 104 -8.51 -4.88 5.08
N ASP A 105 -8.96 -6.10 5.36
CA ASP A 105 -9.42 -6.46 6.71
C ASP A 105 -8.22 -6.67 7.65
N GLU A 106 -8.51 -6.82 8.95
CA GLU A 106 -7.49 -6.94 10.00
C GLU A 106 -6.54 -8.12 9.74
N GLU A 107 -7.06 -9.28 9.32
CA GLU A 107 -6.25 -10.46 9.03
C GLU A 107 -5.28 -10.21 7.86
N MET A 108 -5.77 -9.61 6.77
CA MET A 108 -4.93 -9.26 5.63
C MET A 108 -3.89 -8.21 6.00
N ALA A 109 -4.28 -7.19 6.75
CA ALA A 109 -3.37 -6.15 7.22
C ALA A 109 -2.26 -6.72 8.11
N LEU A 110 -2.58 -7.68 8.99
CA LEU A 110 -1.60 -8.37 9.84
C LEU A 110 -0.57 -9.12 8.99
N ASN A 111 -1.03 -9.81 7.95
CA ASN A 111 -0.15 -10.56 7.06
C ASN A 111 0.80 -9.63 6.29
N GLU A 112 0.30 -8.48 5.82
CA GLU A 112 1.12 -7.47 5.14
C GLU A 112 2.17 -6.86 6.08
N VAL A 113 1.79 -6.51 7.33
CA VAL A 113 2.72 -6.01 8.34
C VAL A 113 3.80 -7.05 8.68
N LYS A 114 3.43 -8.31 8.88
CA LYS A 114 4.39 -9.40 9.09
C LYS A 114 5.36 -9.54 7.93
N ALA A 115 4.83 -9.54 6.69
CA ALA A 115 5.65 -9.62 5.49
C ALA A 115 6.63 -8.45 5.37
N LEU A 116 6.20 -7.22 5.69
CA LEU A 116 7.04 -6.03 5.71
C LEU A 116 8.22 -6.20 6.67
N VAL A 117 7.95 -6.52 7.94
CA VAL A 117 9.00 -6.65 8.96
C VAL A 117 9.92 -7.83 8.69
N LEU A 118 9.40 -8.97 8.22
CA LEU A 118 10.23 -10.09 7.77
C LEU A 118 11.15 -9.69 6.62
N SER A 119 10.67 -8.88 5.67
CA SER A 119 11.51 -8.37 4.57
C SER A 119 12.66 -7.50 5.07
N TYR A 120 12.46 -6.74 6.15
CA TYR A 120 13.51 -5.96 6.82
C TYR A 120 14.52 -6.86 7.52
N ILE A 121 14.06 -7.89 8.24
CA ILE A 121 14.94 -8.89 8.86
C ILE A 121 15.81 -9.57 7.79
N GLU A 122 15.22 -9.98 6.66
CA GLU A 122 15.96 -10.55 5.53
C GLU A 122 16.94 -9.56 4.91
N GLY A 123 16.54 -8.30 4.72
CA GLY A 123 17.43 -7.24 4.24
C GLY A 123 18.65 -7.05 5.14
N CYS A 124 18.43 -6.99 6.46
CA CYS A 124 19.49 -6.88 7.46
C CYS A 124 20.40 -8.11 7.49
N ASN A 125 19.84 -9.32 7.35
CA ASN A 125 20.60 -10.56 7.21
C ASN A 125 21.55 -10.52 6.01
N SER A 126 21.04 -10.14 4.83
CA SER A 126 21.85 -10.08 3.61
C SER A 126 22.93 -9.00 3.65
N ALA A 127 22.67 -7.88 4.34
CA ALA A 127 23.60 -6.75 4.42
C ALA A 127 24.59 -6.81 5.60
N GLY A 128 24.50 -7.82 6.47
CA GLY A 128 25.38 -7.96 7.64
C GLY A 128 25.12 -6.90 8.72
N CYS A 129 23.86 -6.57 9.02
CA CYS A 129 23.55 -5.60 10.09
C CYS A 129 23.92 -6.10 11.49
N TRP A 130 24.15 -7.40 11.65
CA TRP A 130 24.40 -8.05 12.94
C TRP A 130 25.72 -7.68 13.60
N GLU A 131 26.68 -7.13 12.86
CA GLU A 131 27.92 -6.60 13.42
C GLU A 131 27.67 -5.44 14.40
N VAL A 132 26.52 -4.78 14.29
CA VAL A 132 26.10 -3.64 15.11
C VAL A 132 25.31 -4.07 16.37
N ILE A 133 24.78 -5.30 16.39
CA ILE A 133 23.95 -5.84 17.48
C ILE A 133 24.78 -6.85 18.27
N VAL A 134 25.72 -6.33 19.05
CA VAL A 134 26.45 -7.13 20.05
C VAL A 134 25.56 -7.14 21.30
N GLU A 135 24.99 -8.30 21.63
CA GLU A 135 24.15 -8.61 22.81
C GLU A 135 22.61 -8.46 22.66
N GLY A 136 21.93 -9.61 22.75
CA GLY A 136 20.73 -9.74 23.58
C GLY A 136 19.38 -9.82 22.89
N GLU A 137 18.99 -8.81 22.10
CA GLU A 137 17.64 -8.77 21.50
C GLU A 137 17.69 -8.15 20.11
N LEU A 138 17.13 -8.86 19.12
CA LEU A 138 16.94 -8.31 17.79
C LEU A 138 15.81 -7.29 17.84
N PRO A 139 16.08 -5.96 17.72
CA PRO A 139 15.04 -4.94 17.88
C PRO A 139 13.85 -5.17 16.94
N LEU A 140 14.12 -5.73 15.75
CA LEU A 140 13.13 -6.10 14.73
C LEU A 140 12.17 -7.22 15.16
N ARG A 141 12.64 -8.22 15.92
CA ARG A 141 11.78 -9.29 16.42
C ARG A 141 10.94 -8.80 17.60
N GLY A 142 11.56 -8.09 18.54
CA GLY A 142 10.86 -7.52 19.69
C GLY A 142 9.74 -6.57 19.26
N ILE A 143 10.01 -5.66 18.31
CA ILE A 143 8.96 -4.76 17.81
C ILE A 143 7.86 -5.51 17.06
N LEU A 144 8.19 -6.56 16.30
CA LEU A 144 7.19 -7.38 15.63
C LEU A 144 6.26 -8.06 16.65
N GLU A 145 6.81 -8.65 17.71
CA GLU A 145 6.04 -9.29 18.77
C GLU A 145 5.14 -8.28 19.50
N LEU A 146 5.65 -7.08 19.80
CA LEU A 146 4.86 -5.99 20.40
C LEU A 146 3.69 -5.58 19.50
N ILE A 147 3.95 -5.33 18.22
CA ILE A 147 2.92 -4.94 17.24
C ILE A 147 1.89 -6.05 17.07
N VAL A 148 2.32 -7.30 16.90
CA VAL A 148 1.41 -8.44 16.76
C VAL A 148 0.56 -8.63 18.02
N GLY A 149 1.17 -8.51 19.21
CA GLY A 149 0.48 -8.66 20.49
C GLY A 149 -0.57 -7.58 20.77
N ARG A 150 -0.46 -6.41 20.13
CA ARG A 150 -1.40 -5.29 20.27
C ARG A 150 -2.09 -4.92 18.95
N PHE A 151 -2.07 -5.83 17.96
CA PHE A 151 -2.40 -5.50 16.58
C PHE A 151 -3.81 -4.95 16.41
N SER A 152 -4.82 -5.57 17.02
CA SER A 152 -6.21 -5.11 16.94
C SER A 152 -6.38 -3.67 17.46
N SER A 153 -5.65 -3.31 18.52
CA SER A 153 -5.67 -1.93 19.03
C SER A 153 -4.99 -0.97 18.07
N VAL A 154 -3.84 -1.35 17.51
CA VAL A 154 -3.11 -0.54 16.53
C VAL A 154 -3.97 -0.31 15.27
N VAL A 155 -4.60 -1.36 14.76
CA VAL A 155 -5.53 -1.29 13.63
C VAL A 155 -6.73 -0.42 13.93
N ALA A 156 -7.30 -0.50 15.14
CA ALA A 156 -8.42 0.35 15.52
C ALA A 156 -8.02 1.85 15.52
N THR A 157 -6.85 2.19 16.06
CA THR A 157 -6.35 3.57 16.08
C THR A 157 -6.08 4.09 14.67
N VAL A 158 -5.32 3.35 13.85
CA VAL A 158 -5.01 3.76 12.47
C VAL A 158 -6.26 3.75 11.58
N GLY A 159 -7.14 2.77 11.77
CA GLY A 159 -8.42 2.66 11.07
C GLY A 159 -9.36 3.82 11.37
N GLY A 160 -9.39 4.30 12.62
CA GLY A 160 -10.12 5.50 13.00
C GLY A 160 -9.66 6.72 12.20
N GLU A 161 -8.34 6.91 12.05
CA GLU A 161 -7.81 7.98 11.22
C GLU A 161 -8.13 7.81 9.73
N VAL A 162 -8.00 6.60 9.18
CA VAL A 162 -8.38 6.31 7.79
C VAL A 162 -9.85 6.68 7.56
N GLY A 163 -10.75 6.37 8.51
CA GLY A 163 -12.16 6.73 8.45
C GLY A 163 -12.45 8.24 8.51
N LEU A 164 -11.55 9.04 9.09
CA LEU A 164 -11.64 10.51 9.06
C LEU A 164 -11.18 11.10 7.72
N LYS A 165 -10.18 10.47 7.08
CA LYS A 165 -9.58 10.95 5.83
C LYS A 165 -10.30 10.47 4.57
N TYR A 166 -10.92 9.29 4.63
CA TYR A 166 -11.45 8.60 3.47
C TYR A 166 -12.88 8.15 3.72
N THR A 167 -13.74 8.45 2.75
CA THR A 167 -15.10 7.90 2.75
C THR A 167 -15.08 6.41 2.39
N GLU A 168 -16.16 5.70 2.71
CA GLU A 168 -16.31 4.29 2.29
C GLU A 168 -16.23 4.15 0.76
N VAL A 169 -16.74 5.13 0.01
CA VAL A 169 -16.61 5.18 -1.46
C VAL A 169 -15.14 5.25 -1.88
N ASP A 170 -14.32 6.07 -1.21
CA ASP A 170 -12.89 6.15 -1.50
C ASP A 170 -12.18 4.82 -1.22
N ILE A 171 -12.55 4.14 -0.12
CA ILE A 171 -12.01 2.82 0.24
C ILE A 171 -12.39 1.79 -0.84
N ILE A 172 -13.65 1.74 -1.29
CA ILE A 172 -14.10 0.83 -2.35
C ILE A 172 -13.34 1.07 -3.66
N VAL A 173 -13.16 2.34 -4.06
CA VAL A 173 -12.40 2.70 -5.27
C VAL A 173 -10.94 2.25 -5.16
N ASN A 174 -10.32 2.45 -4.00
CA ASN A 174 -8.95 2.03 -3.76
C ASN A 174 -8.82 0.50 -3.70
N ALA A 175 -9.76 -0.19 -3.05
CA ALA A 175 -9.84 -1.63 -3.00
C ALA A 175 -10.05 -2.26 -4.39
N SER A 176 -10.73 -1.56 -5.30
CA SER A 176 -10.98 -1.97 -6.69
C SER A 176 -9.78 -1.74 -7.63
N SER A 177 -8.63 -1.26 -7.15
CA SER A 177 -7.48 -0.90 -7.99
C SER A 177 -7.00 -2.03 -8.91
N ASP A 178 -7.02 -3.27 -8.41
CA ASP A 178 -6.54 -4.43 -9.16
C ASP A 178 -7.55 -4.84 -10.24
N LEU A 179 -8.85 -4.79 -9.94
CA LEU A 179 -9.93 -4.98 -10.91
C LEU A 179 -9.89 -3.92 -12.01
N ILE A 180 -9.74 -2.64 -11.65
CA ILE A 180 -9.59 -1.54 -12.63
C ILE A 180 -8.37 -1.79 -13.51
N SER A 181 -7.23 -2.13 -12.90
CA SER A 181 -5.98 -2.37 -13.65
C SER A 181 -6.13 -3.55 -14.62
N PHE A 182 -6.83 -4.60 -14.20
CA PHE A 182 -7.16 -5.74 -15.03
C PHE A 182 -8.09 -5.36 -16.19
N ALA A 183 -9.19 -4.67 -15.91
CA ALA A 183 -10.17 -4.23 -16.89
C ALA A 183 -9.55 -3.28 -17.94
N VAL A 184 -8.72 -2.32 -17.51
CA VAL A 184 -8.00 -1.43 -18.43
C VAL A 184 -7.10 -2.23 -19.38
N LYS A 185 -6.34 -3.22 -18.88
CA LYS A 185 -5.52 -4.09 -19.74
C LYS A 185 -6.39 -4.87 -20.72
N ALA A 186 -7.48 -5.48 -20.24
CA ALA A 186 -8.38 -6.26 -21.08
C ALA A 186 -8.99 -5.41 -22.21
N THR A 187 -9.53 -4.23 -21.89
CA THR A 187 -10.09 -3.30 -22.88
C THR A 187 -9.03 -2.84 -23.89
N LEU A 188 -7.83 -2.47 -23.45
CA LEU A 188 -6.76 -2.05 -24.37
C LEU A 188 -6.33 -3.19 -25.30
N ILE A 189 -6.22 -4.43 -24.79
CA ILE A 189 -5.91 -5.60 -25.61
C ILE A 189 -7.03 -5.86 -26.62
N ALA A 190 -8.30 -5.78 -26.20
CA ALA A 190 -9.46 -5.95 -27.07
C ALA A 190 -9.52 -4.89 -28.18
N ARG A 191 -9.03 -3.67 -27.92
CA ARG A 191 -8.87 -2.60 -28.91
C ARG A 191 -7.59 -2.71 -29.76
N GLY A 192 -6.87 -3.82 -29.68
CA GLY A 192 -5.72 -4.12 -30.53
C GLY A 192 -4.36 -3.65 -30.01
N TYR A 193 -4.27 -3.04 -28.82
CA TYR A 193 -3.00 -2.57 -28.23
C TYR A 193 -2.20 -3.69 -27.55
N ARG A 194 -2.23 -4.90 -28.11
CA ARG A 194 -1.65 -6.10 -27.52
C ARG A 194 -0.11 -6.01 -27.48
N GLY A 195 0.47 -6.42 -26.35
CA GLY A 195 1.90 -6.59 -26.20
C GLY A 195 2.42 -7.89 -26.83
N ARG A 196 3.74 -8.11 -26.72
CA ARG A 196 4.41 -9.27 -27.34
C ARG A 196 4.21 -10.59 -26.60
N SER A 197 3.76 -10.56 -25.34
CA SER A 197 3.66 -11.77 -24.51
C SER A 197 2.41 -11.78 -23.63
N GLY A 198 1.73 -12.94 -23.59
CA GLY A 198 0.63 -13.21 -22.66
C GLY A 198 -0.46 -12.13 -22.61
N PHE A 199 -0.87 -11.79 -21.37
CA PHE A 199 -1.82 -10.71 -21.06
C PHE A 199 -1.07 -9.41 -20.78
N SER A 200 -0.52 -8.81 -21.83
CA SER A 200 0.20 -7.53 -21.77
C SER A 200 -0.31 -6.55 -22.83
N VAL A 201 -0.13 -5.27 -22.52
CA VAL A 201 -0.36 -4.14 -23.43
C VAL A 201 1.00 -3.73 -24.02
N SER A 202 1.02 -3.18 -25.23
CA SER A 202 2.27 -2.70 -25.83
C SER A 202 2.97 -1.68 -24.92
N ARG A 203 4.30 -1.69 -24.89
CA ARG A 203 5.10 -0.86 -23.99
C ARG A 203 4.80 0.63 -24.16
N GLU A 204 4.72 1.09 -25.41
CA GLU A 204 4.38 2.48 -25.74
C GLU A 204 3.04 2.91 -25.14
N VAL A 205 2.00 2.08 -25.28
CA VAL A 205 0.67 2.37 -24.74
C VAL A 205 0.68 2.28 -23.21
N SER A 206 1.42 1.33 -22.64
CA SER A 206 1.56 1.18 -21.21
C SER A 206 2.20 2.42 -20.56
N GLU A 207 3.30 2.91 -21.12
CA GLU A 207 4.02 4.08 -20.61
C GLU A 207 3.21 5.37 -20.81
N LYS A 208 2.50 5.50 -21.94
CA LYS A 208 1.81 6.73 -22.30
C LYS A 208 0.39 6.87 -21.73
N TYR A 209 -0.39 5.78 -21.71
CA TYR A 209 -1.82 5.84 -21.48
C TYR A 209 -2.28 5.10 -20.24
N PHE A 210 -1.64 3.98 -19.87
CA PHE A 210 -2.17 3.10 -18.83
C PHE A 210 -2.38 3.81 -17.48
N GLY A 211 -1.40 4.59 -17.03
CA GLY A 211 -1.51 5.37 -15.80
C GLY A 211 -2.62 6.43 -15.85
N ARG A 212 -2.76 7.13 -16.99
CA ARG A 212 -3.78 8.17 -17.19
C ARG A 212 -5.19 7.58 -17.20
N ILE A 213 -5.38 6.49 -17.95
CA ILE A 213 -6.66 5.77 -18.02
C ILE A 213 -7.02 5.25 -16.63
N ARG A 214 -6.09 4.57 -15.92
CA ARG A 214 -6.35 4.03 -14.57
C ARG A 214 -6.78 5.13 -13.59
N THR A 215 -6.09 6.26 -13.58
CA THR A 215 -6.45 7.40 -12.72
C THR A 215 -7.82 7.96 -13.08
N LYS A 216 -8.12 8.11 -14.37
CA LYS A 216 -9.42 8.60 -14.84
C LYS A 216 -10.55 7.62 -14.51
N SER A 217 -10.34 6.32 -14.70
CA SER A 217 -11.31 5.27 -14.32
C SER A 217 -11.62 5.29 -12.83
N LYS A 218 -10.63 5.51 -11.96
CA LYS A 218 -10.87 5.67 -10.51
C LYS A 218 -11.75 6.89 -10.20
N LEU A 219 -11.51 8.02 -10.86
CA LEU A 219 -12.32 9.23 -10.68
C LEU A 219 -13.77 9.02 -11.13
N LEU A 220 -13.97 8.41 -12.29
CA LEU A 220 -15.30 8.08 -12.81
C LEU A 220 -16.02 7.06 -11.92
N LEU A 221 -15.32 6.01 -11.48
CA LEU A 221 -15.87 5.01 -10.58
C LEU A 221 -16.33 5.64 -9.26
N ARG A 222 -15.51 6.54 -8.69
CA ARG A 222 -15.88 7.30 -7.49
C ARG A 222 -17.21 8.03 -7.69
N GLN A 223 -17.36 8.78 -8.78
CA GLN A 223 -18.60 9.53 -9.08
C GLN A 223 -19.80 8.58 -9.21
N LYS A 224 -19.68 7.51 -10.00
CA LYS A 224 -20.76 6.54 -10.21
C LYS A 224 -21.14 5.80 -8.93
N LEU A 225 -20.18 5.51 -8.04
CA LEU A 225 -20.46 4.89 -6.75
C LEU A 225 -21.23 5.85 -5.82
N TYR A 226 -20.83 7.12 -5.74
CA TYR A 226 -21.59 8.11 -4.98
C TYR A 226 -23.05 8.18 -5.46
N GLU A 227 -23.26 8.27 -6.77
CA GLU A 227 -24.61 8.27 -7.36
C GLU A 227 -25.37 6.96 -7.05
N ALA A 228 -24.70 5.81 -7.14
CA ALA A 228 -25.32 4.52 -6.86
C ALA A 228 -25.77 4.38 -5.40
N PHE A 229 -24.99 4.87 -4.43
CA PHE A 229 -25.38 4.88 -3.03
C PHE A 229 -26.49 5.89 -2.73
N VAL A 230 -26.40 7.11 -3.26
CA VAL A 230 -27.45 8.14 -3.10
C VAL A 230 -28.79 7.65 -3.66
N ASN A 231 -28.77 6.98 -4.82
CA ASN A 231 -29.95 6.43 -5.45
C ASN A 231 -30.36 5.04 -4.91
N ARG A 232 -29.68 4.53 -3.88
CA ARG A 232 -29.93 3.22 -3.24
C ARG A 232 -29.87 2.02 -4.21
N VAL A 233 -29.09 2.14 -5.28
CA VAL A 233 -28.73 1.03 -6.18
C VAL A 233 -27.74 0.09 -5.48
N LEU A 234 -26.84 0.68 -4.69
CA LEU A 234 -25.97 -0.01 -3.74
C LEU A 234 -26.39 0.42 -2.33
N ALA A 235 -26.38 -0.50 -1.38
CA ALA A 235 -26.87 -0.24 -0.02
C ALA A 235 -25.82 -0.52 1.04
N ASP A 236 -24.91 -1.48 0.81
CA ASP A 236 -23.96 -1.94 1.82
C ASP A 236 -22.51 -1.80 1.33
N PRO A 237 -21.85 -0.67 1.62
CA PRO A 237 -20.43 -0.46 1.33
C PRO A 237 -19.53 -1.56 1.90
N GLN A 238 -19.83 -2.05 3.11
CA GLN A 238 -19.02 -3.05 3.79
C GLN A 238 -19.11 -4.41 3.09
N SER A 239 -20.29 -4.79 2.60
CA SER A 239 -20.48 -5.98 1.77
C SER A 239 -19.61 -5.95 0.51
N LEU A 240 -19.49 -4.79 -0.14
CA LEU A 240 -18.60 -4.63 -1.30
C LEU A 240 -17.12 -4.76 -0.94
N ILE A 241 -16.69 -4.15 0.16
CA ILE A 241 -15.32 -4.27 0.67
C ILE A 241 -15.00 -5.74 0.99
N ASN A 242 -15.92 -6.45 1.64
CA ASN A 242 -15.78 -7.87 1.97
C ASN A 242 -15.62 -8.73 0.69
N SER A 243 -16.45 -8.50 -0.34
CA SER A 243 -16.30 -9.22 -1.61
C SER A 243 -14.99 -8.91 -2.32
N LEU A 244 -14.51 -7.66 -2.28
CA LEU A 244 -13.19 -7.30 -2.81
C LEU A 244 -12.06 -8.01 -2.06
N ASN A 245 -12.15 -8.12 -0.74
CA ASN A 245 -11.18 -8.85 0.08
C ASN A 245 -11.22 -10.34 -0.17
N ASN A 246 -12.40 -10.95 -0.33
CA ASN A 246 -12.54 -12.36 -0.71
C ASN A 246 -11.80 -12.67 -2.01
N VAL A 247 -11.95 -11.81 -3.03
CA VAL A 247 -11.21 -11.96 -4.29
C VAL A 247 -9.70 -11.85 -4.05
N LYS A 248 -9.24 -10.85 -3.29
CA LYS A 248 -7.80 -10.66 -3.00
C LYS A 248 -7.20 -11.84 -2.24
N LYS A 249 -7.86 -12.33 -1.18
CA LYS A 249 -7.40 -13.48 -0.38
C LYS A 249 -7.19 -14.71 -1.26
N ARG A 250 -8.18 -15.06 -2.07
CA ARG A 250 -8.13 -16.21 -2.98
C ARG A 250 -7.08 -16.09 -4.08
N VAL A 251 -6.75 -14.86 -4.48
CA VAL A 251 -5.66 -14.59 -5.42
C VAL A 251 -4.30 -14.73 -4.73
N ALA A 252 -4.17 -14.24 -3.50
CA ALA A 252 -2.93 -14.29 -2.72
C ALA A 252 -2.56 -15.71 -2.24
N GLU A 253 -3.55 -16.60 -2.06
CA GLU A 253 -3.35 -18.03 -1.75
C GLU A 253 -2.61 -18.81 -2.86
N ARG A 254 -2.44 -18.21 -4.04
CA ARG A 254 -1.82 -18.85 -5.21
C ARG A 254 -0.49 -18.18 -5.54
N GLU A 255 0.55 -18.98 -5.73
CA GLU A 255 1.87 -18.48 -6.17
C GLU A 255 1.80 -17.76 -7.54
N ARG A 256 0.96 -18.27 -8.44
CA ARG A 256 0.69 -17.68 -9.75
C ARG A 256 -0.79 -17.81 -10.07
N VAL A 257 -1.38 -16.73 -10.61
CA VAL A 257 -2.78 -16.70 -11.03
C VAL A 257 -2.85 -16.34 -12.52
N THR A 258 -3.42 -17.24 -13.30
CA THR A 258 -3.72 -16.99 -14.71
C THR A 258 -4.95 -16.09 -14.86
N VAL A 259 -5.11 -15.47 -16.03
CA VAL A 259 -6.29 -14.65 -16.35
C VAL A 259 -7.60 -15.44 -16.17
N VAL A 260 -7.62 -16.71 -16.59
CA VAL A 260 -8.79 -17.57 -16.48
C VAL A 260 -9.15 -17.82 -15.01
N GLU A 261 -8.15 -18.14 -14.17
CA GLU A 261 -8.37 -18.35 -12.74
C GLU A 261 -8.85 -17.09 -12.02
N TYR A 262 -8.26 -15.93 -12.35
CA TYR A 262 -8.72 -14.66 -11.80
C TYR A 262 -10.18 -14.38 -12.14
N LEU A 263 -10.57 -14.58 -13.41
CA LEU A 263 -11.96 -14.42 -13.84
C LEU A 263 -12.90 -15.42 -13.17
N THR A 264 -12.46 -16.65 -12.93
CA THR A 264 -13.25 -17.66 -12.20
C THR A 264 -13.49 -17.22 -10.75
N ILE A 265 -12.45 -16.76 -10.04
CA ILE A 265 -12.58 -16.24 -8.67
C ILE A 265 -13.60 -15.09 -8.62
N VAL A 266 -13.49 -14.14 -9.55
CA VAL A 266 -14.42 -12.99 -9.63
C VAL A 266 -15.86 -13.44 -9.94
N LYS A 267 -16.06 -14.37 -10.89
CA LYS A 267 -17.39 -14.90 -11.23
C LYS A 267 -18.07 -15.62 -10.08
N GLU A 268 -17.30 -16.38 -9.30
CA GLU A 268 -17.81 -17.06 -8.11
C GLU A 268 -18.17 -16.08 -6.98
N GLU A 269 -17.50 -14.93 -6.89
CA GLU A 269 -17.89 -13.89 -5.93
C GLU A 269 -19.17 -13.17 -6.40
N VAL A 270 -19.28 -12.91 -7.70
CA VAL A 270 -20.49 -12.34 -8.33
C VAL A 270 -21.73 -13.20 -8.10
N SER A 271 -21.59 -14.54 -8.09
CA SER A 271 -22.73 -15.43 -7.83
C SER A 271 -23.20 -15.39 -6.37
N LYS A 272 -22.34 -14.96 -5.44
CA LYS A 272 -22.64 -14.82 -4.01
C LYS A 272 -23.15 -13.43 -3.65
N ASN A 273 -22.67 -12.39 -4.32
CA ASN A 273 -23.00 -10.99 -4.01
C ASN A 273 -23.48 -10.22 -5.25
N ARG A 274 -24.78 -9.88 -5.25
CA ARG A 274 -25.41 -9.12 -6.34
C ARG A 274 -24.93 -7.66 -6.41
N GLU A 275 -24.62 -7.04 -5.27
CA GLU A 275 -24.05 -5.69 -5.24
C GLU A 275 -22.64 -5.68 -5.81
N PHE A 276 -21.85 -6.74 -5.55
CA PHE A 276 -20.53 -6.89 -6.17
C PHE A 276 -20.62 -6.98 -7.70
N LYS A 277 -21.64 -7.66 -8.25
CA LYS A 277 -21.91 -7.63 -9.69
C LYS A 277 -22.11 -6.19 -10.21
N LYS A 278 -22.89 -5.39 -9.48
CA LYS A 278 -23.14 -3.98 -9.83
C LYS A 278 -21.86 -3.16 -9.76
N LEU A 279 -21.00 -3.38 -8.76
CA LEU A 279 -19.68 -2.76 -8.72
C LEU A 279 -18.86 -3.07 -9.98
N LEU A 280 -18.83 -4.33 -10.44
CA LEU A 280 -18.11 -4.68 -11.67
C LEU A 280 -18.69 -3.99 -12.91
N GLU A 281 -20.02 -3.91 -13.04
CA GLU A 281 -20.68 -3.17 -14.12
C GLU A 281 -20.24 -1.68 -14.11
N LEU A 282 -20.15 -1.06 -12.93
CA LEU A 282 -19.67 0.32 -12.79
C LEU A 282 -18.17 0.47 -13.11
N VAL A 283 -17.34 -0.52 -12.74
CA VAL A 283 -15.92 -0.55 -13.09
C VAL A 283 -15.76 -0.60 -14.61
N ASP A 284 -16.46 -1.52 -15.29
CA ASP A 284 -16.38 -1.69 -16.75
C ASP A 284 -16.82 -0.40 -17.48
N GLN A 285 -17.94 0.20 -17.07
CA GLN A 285 -18.40 1.48 -17.61
C GLN A 285 -17.36 2.60 -17.42
N SER A 286 -16.77 2.69 -16.24
CA SER A 286 -15.75 3.70 -15.92
C SER A 286 -14.46 3.51 -16.70
N VAL A 287 -14.09 2.26 -16.98
CA VAL A 287 -12.93 1.92 -17.81
C VAL A 287 -13.18 2.25 -19.27
N GLU A 288 -14.30 1.81 -19.84
CA GLU A 288 -14.63 2.09 -21.24
C GLU A 288 -14.74 3.59 -21.52
N GLU A 289 -15.37 4.35 -20.63
CA GLU A 289 -15.48 5.81 -20.74
C GLU A 289 -14.10 6.50 -20.65
N ALA A 290 -13.24 6.05 -19.72
CA ALA A 290 -11.88 6.56 -19.59
C ALA A 290 -11.01 6.24 -20.81
N VAL A 291 -11.11 5.02 -21.34
CA VAL A 291 -10.35 4.58 -22.53
C VAL A 291 -10.80 5.37 -23.75
N SER A 292 -12.11 5.42 -24.03
CA SER A 292 -12.66 6.16 -25.17
C SER A 292 -12.24 7.62 -25.13
N SER A 293 -12.46 8.32 -24.01
CA SER A 293 -12.11 9.73 -23.91
C SER A 293 -10.60 10.03 -23.97
N THR A 294 -9.74 9.07 -23.59
CA THR A 294 -8.27 9.25 -23.65
C THR A 294 -7.68 8.93 -25.02
N LEU A 295 -8.31 7.99 -25.75
CA LEU A 295 -7.86 7.58 -27.07
C LEU A 295 -8.47 8.44 -28.18
N SER A 296 -9.69 8.96 -28.00
CA SER A 296 -10.38 9.84 -28.95
C SER A 296 -9.85 11.27 -28.96
N SER A 297 -9.12 11.73 -27.93
CA SER A 297 -8.45 13.04 -27.93
C SER A 297 -7.23 13.11 -28.88
N LYS A 298 -7.23 12.32 -29.94
CA LYS A 298 -6.19 12.14 -30.96
C LYS A 298 -6.72 12.12 -32.39
N GLU A 299 -8.04 12.20 -32.57
CA GLU A 299 -8.68 12.54 -33.85
C GLU A 299 -9.06 14.03 -33.82
#